data_AF-A0A7S0FDG6-F1
#
_entry.id   AF-A0A7S0FDG6-F1
#
_cell.length_a   1.000
_cell.length_b   1.000
_cell.length_c   1.000
_cell.angle_alpha   90.00
_cell.angle_beta   90.00
_cell.angle_gamma   90.00
#
_symmetry.space_group_name_H-M   'P 1'
#
loop_
_entity.id
_entity.type
_entity.pdbx_description
1 polymer ?
#
loop_
_entity_poly.entity_id
_entity_poly.type
_entity_poly.pdbx_seq_one_letter_code
_entity_poly.pdbx_strand_id
1 'polypeptide(L)'
;AGSFDKVIKMIDEMVALLGKEQTADDEKKAFCEAELDKTEDDKKGLDQQTADLEKAVDEAQGAIAALTEDIAALEDGVKALDKQVAEATELRKKENTEYTETMAANGAAKKLIETAANRLAKFYAPGLYKAPPKRELSAEDRITVNLGGAAPPTPAPGGIAGTGIAVLAQVSVHRQQREAPPPPPETFGAYAKKSQENSGVIAMMTLLIKDLEKEMTEAETAERDAQADYEALMRDSAEKRTVDSKSLTDKEAAKASMESDLESHTEGKASVSNELMATLKYIQSLH
;
A
#
# COMPACT_ATOMS: atom_id res chain seq x y z
N ALA A 1 -75.86 -84.89 -43.93
CA ALA A 1 -74.83 -84.05 -43.32
C ALA A 1 -74.44 -83.00 -44.36
N GLY A 2 -74.99 -81.81 -44.21
CA GLY A 2 -75.15 -80.85 -45.29
C GLY A 2 -73.97 -79.89 -45.40
N SER A 3 -73.83 -79.26 -46.56
CA SER A 3 -72.84 -78.22 -46.86
C SER A 3 -72.79 -77.06 -45.84
N PHE A 4 -73.82 -76.88 -45.00
CA PHE A 4 -73.91 -75.83 -43.97
C PHE A 4 -73.20 -76.16 -42.64
N ASP A 5 -73.02 -77.44 -42.29
CA ASP A 5 -72.36 -77.83 -41.01
C ASP A 5 -70.89 -77.38 -40.96
N LYS A 6 -70.21 -77.38 -42.11
CA LYS A 6 -68.85 -76.84 -42.24
C LYS A 6 -68.81 -75.32 -42.04
N VAL A 7 -69.80 -74.60 -42.55
CA VAL A 7 -69.89 -73.13 -42.43
C VAL A 7 -70.15 -72.75 -40.97
N ILE A 8 -71.05 -73.46 -40.27
CA ILE A 8 -71.30 -73.25 -38.84
C ILE A 8 -70.03 -73.49 -38.02
N LYS A 9 -69.29 -74.58 -38.29
CA LYS A 9 -67.99 -74.83 -37.64
C LYS A 9 -66.97 -73.72 -37.87
N MET A 10 -66.85 -73.20 -39.09
CA MET A 10 -65.92 -72.08 -39.38
C MET A 10 -66.35 -70.80 -38.66
N ILE A 11 -67.66 -70.56 -38.52
CA ILE A 11 -68.18 -69.43 -37.73
C ILE A 11 -67.87 -69.62 -36.24
N ASP A 12 -68.09 -70.80 -35.67
CA ASP A 12 -67.77 -71.08 -34.27
C ASP A 12 -66.27 -70.93 -33.98
N GLU A 13 -65.41 -71.40 -34.90
CA GLU A 13 -63.95 -71.21 -34.83
C GLU A 13 -63.56 -69.73 -34.94
N MET A 14 -64.19 -68.96 -35.83
CA MET A 14 -63.98 -67.50 -35.92
C MET A 14 -64.43 -66.79 -34.65
N VAL A 15 -65.59 -67.14 -34.08
CA VAL A 15 -66.09 -66.54 -32.82
C VAL A 15 -65.15 -66.88 -31.66
N ALA A 16 -64.66 -68.12 -31.58
CA ALA A 16 -63.69 -68.51 -30.56
C ALA A 16 -62.34 -67.80 -30.73
N LEU A 17 -61.88 -67.58 -31.96
CA LEU A 17 -60.67 -66.80 -32.26
C LEU A 17 -60.86 -65.33 -31.86
N LEU A 18 -61.94 -64.69 -32.32
CA LEU A 18 -62.28 -63.30 -32.01
C LEU A 18 -62.44 -63.07 -30.51
N GLY A 19 -63.03 -64.02 -29.78
CA GLY A 19 -63.13 -63.95 -28.32
C GLY A 19 -61.77 -63.97 -27.62
N LYS A 20 -60.80 -64.76 -28.13
CA LYS A 20 -59.42 -64.78 -27.62
C LYS A 20 -58.66 -63.51 -27.97
N GLU A 21 -58.80 -63.05 -29.22
CA GLU A 21 -58.22 -61.78 -29.67
C GLU A 21 -58.74 -60.63 -28.83
N GLN A 22 -60.05 -60.59 -28.55
CA GLN A 22 -60.65 -59.56 -27.71
C GLN A 22 -60.10 -59.55 -26.29
N THR A 23 -59.95 -60.71 -25.64
CA THR A 23 -59.31 -60.77 -24.31
C THR A 23 -57.85 -60.30 -24.35
N ALA A 24 -57.09 -60.65 -25.39
CA ALA A 24 -55.71 -60.21 -25.52
C ALA A 24 -55.61 -58.69 -25.78
N ASP A 25 -56.54 -58.14 -26.56
CA ASP A 25 -56.63 -56.70 -26.83
C ASP A 25 -57.03 -55.92 -25.57
N ASP A 26 -57.98 -56.43 -24.77
CA ASP A 26 -58.39 -55.81 -23.50
C ASP A 26 -57.23 -55.80 -22.48
N GLU A 27 -56.49 -56.91 -22.35
CA GLU A 27 -55.30 -56.99 -21.50
C GLU A 27 -54.20 -56.03 -21.97
N LYS A 28 -53.95 -55.98 -23.28
CA LYS A 28 -52.95 -55.08 -23.87
C LYS A 28 -53.36 -53.62 -23.67
N LYS A 29 -54.63 -53.28 -23.83
CA LYS A 29 -55.15 -51.94 -23.59
C LYS A 29 -54.94 -51.53 -22.13
N ALA A 30 -55.31 -52.38 -21.18
CA ALA A 30 -55.12 -52.10 -19.77
C ALA A 30 -53.63 -51.92 -19.41
N PHE A 31 -52.74 -52.70 -20.03
CA PHE A 31 -51.29 -52.52 -19.90
C PHE A 31 -50.82 -51.17 -20.46
N CYS A 32 -51.23 -50.80 -21.67
CA CYS A 32 -50.87 -49.52 -22.29
C CYS A 32 -51.37 -48.32 -21.46
N GLU A 33 -52.61 -48.34 -20.98
CA GLU A 33 -53.16 -47.27 -20.13
C GLU A 33 -52.35 -47.12 -18.84
N ALA A 34 -52.05 -48.22 -18.15
CA ALA A 34 -51.28 -48.17 -16.90
C ALA A 34 -49.83 -47.69 -17.11
N GLU A 35 -49.17 -48.10 -18.19
CA GLU A 35 -47.81 -47.64 -18.51
C GLU A 35 -47.79 -46.17 -18.96
N LEU A 36 -48.80 -45.71 -19.70
CA LEU A 36 -48.92 -44.30 -20.06
C LEU A 36 -49.10 -43.43 -18.81
N ASP A 37 -50.00 -43.78 -17.91
CA ASP A 37 -50.22 -43.03 -16.66
C ASP A 37 -48.92 -42.88 -15.85
N LYS A 38 -48.21 -44.00 -15.65
CA LYS A 38 -46.95 -44.02 -14.92
C LYS A 38 -45.88 -43.16 -15.59
N THR A 39 -45.72 -43.30 -16.90
CA THR A 39 -44.65 -42.61 -17.65
C THR A 39 -44.93 -41.12 -17.82
N GLU A 40 -46.20 -40.71 -17.88
CA GLU A 40 -46.58 -39.30 -17.83
C GLU A 40 -46.26 -38.66 -16.48
N ASP A 41 -46.43 -39.39 -15.38
CA ASP A 41 -46.04 -38.91 -14.05
C ASP A 41 -44.51 -38.82 -13.90
N ASP A 42 -43.77 -39.82 -14.38
CA ASP A 42 -42.30 -39.77 -14.46
C ASP A 42 -41.83 -38.57 -15.30
N LYS A 43 -42.48 -38.33 -16.45
CA LYS A 43 -42.20 -37.17 -17.31
C LYS A 43 -42.37 -35.85 -16.54
N LYS A 44 -43.48 -35.67 -15.82
CA LYS A 44 -43.71 -34.45 -15.01
C LYS A 44 -42.63 -34.26 -13.95
N GLY A 45 -42.22 -35.35 -13.30
CA GLY A 45 -41.13 -35.32 -12.32
C GLY A 45 -39.79 -34.89 -12.93
N LEU A 46 -39.42 -35.46 -14.07
CA LEU A 46 -38.19 -35.14 -14.80
C LEU A 46 -38.20 -33.71 -15.37
N ASP A 47 -39.35 -33.24 -15.87
CA ASP A 47 -39.53 -31.84 -16.31
C ASP A 47 -39.26 -30.87 -15.15
N GLN A 48 -39.83 -31.14 -13.98
CA GLN A 48 -39.65 -30.32 -12.79
C GLN A 48 -38.18 -30.32 -12.32
N GLN A 49 -37.55 -31.49 -12.27
CA GLN A 49 -36.12 -31.60 -11.92
C GLN A 49 -35.23 -30.85 -12.90
N THR A 50 -35.53 -30.91 -14.20
CA THR A 50 -34.79 -30.16 -15.23
C THR A 50 -34.91 -28.66 -14.99
N ALA A 51 -36.12 -28.17 -14.69
CA ALA A 51 -36.37 -26.76 -14.41
C ALA A 51 -35.67 -26.29 -13.12
N ASP A 52 -35.62 -27.11 -12.08
CA ASP A 52 -34.94 -26.78 -10.82
C ASP A 52 -33.42 -26.75 -11.00
N LEU A 53 -32.85 -27.70 -11.76
CA LEU A 53 -31.42 -27.71 -12.09
C LEU A 53 -31.04 -26.54 -13.01
N GLU A 54 -31.91 -26.15 -13.94
CA GLU A 54 -31.70 -24.97 -14.77
C GLU A 54 -31.59 -23.69 -13.93
N LYS A 55 -32.49 -23.51 -12.96
CA LYS A 55 -32.39 -22.38 -12.02
C LYS A 55 -31.11 -22.42 -11.19
N ALA A 56 -30.73 -23.59 -10.69
CA ALA A 56 -29.51 -23.75 -9.91
C ALA A 56 -28.25 -23.40 -10.74
N VAL A 57 -28.23 -23.76 -12.02
CA VAL A 57 -27.17 -23.35 -12.97
C VAL A 57 -27.13 -21.82 -13.11
N ASP A 58 -28.28 -21.18 -13.34
CA ASP A 58 -28.35 -19.72 -13.53
C ASP A 58 -27.92 -18.97 -12.24
N GLU A 59 -28.35 -19.46 -11.07
CA GLU A 59 -27.97 -18.91 -9.77
C GLU A 59 -26.46 -19.03 -9.52
N ALA A 60 -25.88 -20.22 -9.77
CA ALA A 60 -24.44 -20.45 -9.62
C ALA A 60 -23.62 -19.57 -10.56
N GLN A 61 -24.03 -19.43 -11.83
CA GLN A 61 -23.38 -18.54 -12.79
C GLN A 61 -23.41 -17.08 -12.32
N GLY A 62 -24.56 -16.62 -11.81
CA GLY A 62 -24.70 -15.28 -11.25
C GLY A 62 -23.79 -15.05 -10.05
N ALA A 63 -23.70 -16.00 -9.13
CA ALA A 63 -22.82 -15.93 -7.96
C ALA A 63 -21.34 -15.92 -8.36
N ILE A 64 -20.93 -16.74 -9.32
CA ILE A 64 -19.55 -16.77 -9.85
C ILE A 64 -19.18 -15.43 -10.49
N ALA A 65 -20.09 -14.83 -11.25
CA ALA A 65 -19.87 -13.53 -11.87
C ALA A 65 -19.65 -12.45 -10.80
N ALA A 66 -20.53 -12.37 -9.79
CA ALA A 66 -20.41 -11.42 -8.69
C ALA A 66 -19.10 -11.62 -7.89
N LEU A 67 -18.74 -12.87 -7.56
CA LEU A 67 -17.48 -13.17 -6.87
C LEU A 67 -16.25 -12.79 -7.71
N THR A 68 -16.32 -12.96 -9.02
CA THR A 68 -15.23 -12.57 -9.94
C THR A 68 -15.03 -11.06 -9.96
N GLU A 69 -16.12 -10.27 -9.98
CA GLU A 69 -16.05 -8.82 -9.90
C GLU A 69 -15.50 -8.34 -8.55
N ASP A 70 -15.96 -8.94 -7.44
CA ASP A 70 -15.47 -8.63 -6.09
C ASP A 70 -13.96 -8.92 -5.94
N ILE A 71 -13.49 -10.06 -6.47
CA ILE A 71 -12.07 -10.44 -6.45
C ILE A 71 -11.26 -9.41 -7.23
N ALA A 72 -11.68 -9.05 -8.45
CA ALA A 72 -10.98 -8.06 -9.25
C ALA A 72 -10.91 -6.69 -8.56
N ALA A 73 -11.99 -6.25 -7.93
CA ALA A 73 -12.02 -5.01 -7.17
C ALA A 73 -11.07 -5.02 -5.96
N LEU A 74 -10.98 -6.15 -5.24
CA LEU A 74 -10.03 -6.32 -4.13
C LEU A 74 -8.58 -6.33 -4.61
N GLU A 75 -8.26 -7.04 -5.69
CA GLU A 75 -6.92 -7.05 -6.27
C GLU A 75 -6.47 -5.65 -6.68
N ASP A 76 -7.34 -4.88 -7.30
CA ASP A 76 -7.05 -3.49 -7.68
C ASP A 76 -6.90 -2.59 -6.47
N GLY A 77 -7.71 -2.81 -5.41
CA GLY A 77 -7.56 -2.15 -4.12
C GLY A 77 -6.20 -2.41 -3.47
N VAL A 78 -5.71 -3.66 -3.50
CA VAL A 78 -4.39 -4.03 -2.98
C VAL A 78 -3.27 -3.39 -3.80
N LYS A 79 -3.36 -3.41 -5.13
CA LYS A 79 -2.37 -2.74 -6.00
C LYS A 79 -2.31 -1.23 -5.74
N ALA A 80 -3.47 -0.59 -5.56
CA ALA A 80 -3.55 0.82 -5.23
C ALA A 80 -2.94 1.13 -3.86
N LEU A 81 -3.17 0.27 -2.86
CA LEU A 81 -2.58 0.40 -1.53
C LEU A 81 -1.06 0.26 -1.57
N ASP A 82 -0.54 -0.77 -2.26
CA ASP A 82 0.90 -1.00 -2.41
C ASP A 82 1.58 0.21 -3.11
N LYS A 83 0.90 0.82 -4.08
CA LYS A 83 1.37 2.06 -4.73
C LYS A 83 1.40 3.25 -3.75
N GLN A 84 0.35 3.46 -2.97
CA GLN A 84 0.30 4.54 -1.98
C GLN A 84 1.42 4.40 -0.95
N VAL A 85 1.68 3.18 -0.47
CA VAL A 85 2.77 2.88 0.46
C VAL A 85 4.12 3.21 -0.16
N ALA A 86 4.35 2.84 -1.42
CA ALA A 86 5.61 3.14 -2.11
C ALA A 86 5.82 4.66 -2.30
N GLU A 87 4.78 5.37 -2.73
CA GLU A 87 4.82 6.83 -2.92
C GLU A 87 5.07 7.57 -1.59
N ALA A 88 4.37 7.17 -0.52
CA ALA A 88 4.56 7.73 0.81
C ALA A 88 5.99 7.46 1.33
N THR A 89 6.54 6.27 1.08
CA THR A 89 7.90 5.92 1.48
C THR A 89 8.94 6.79 0.78
N GLU A 90 8.79 7.02 -0.53
CA GLU A 90 9.72 7.87 -1.28
C GLU A 90 9.61 9.34 -0.87
N LEU A 91 8.38 9.84 -0.66
CA LEU A 91 8.15 11.18 -0.13
C LEU A 91 8.84 11.35 1.23
N ARG A 92 8.67 10.37 2.12
CA ARG A 92 9.22 10.43 3.47
C ARG A 92 10.76 10.45 3.47
N LYS A 93 11.40 9.68 2.60
CA LYS A 93 12.87 9.73 2.43
C LYS A 93 13.33 11.12 1.99
N LYS A 94 12.62 11.73 1.05
CA LYS A 94 12.94 13.07 0.54
C LYS A 94 12.78 14.12 1.63
N GLU A 95 11.64 14.14 2.31
CA GLU A 95 11.35 15.09 3.39
C GLU A 95 12.34 14.96 4.56
N ASN A 96 12.67 13.73 4.98
CA ASN A 96 13.65 13.51 6.04
C ASN A 96 15.05 14.00 5.63
N THR A 97 15.44 13.79 4.37
CA THR A 97 16.72 14.30 3.85
C THR A 97 16.75 15.83 3.93
N GLU A 98 15.72 16.50 3.40
CA GLU A 98 15.60 17.97 3.43
C GLU A 98 15.57 18.52 4.86
N TYR A 99 14.87 17.83 5.77
CA TYR A 99 14.85 18.17 7.20
C TYR A 99 16.25 18.10 7.82
N THR A 100 16.97 16.99 7.62
CA THR A 100 18.31 16.82 8.21
C THR A 100 19.32 17.85 7.69
N GLU A 101 19.28 18.17 6.39
CA GLU A 101 20.12 19.21 5.79
C GLU A 101 19.79 20.59 6.35
N THR A 102 18.49 20.92 6.46
CA THR A 102 18.03 22.20 7.00
C THR A 102 18.43 22.36 8.47
N MET A 103 18.24 21.32 9.29
CA MET A 103 18.64 21.34 10.70
C MET A 103 20.15 21.50 10.88
N ALA A 104 20.95 20.84 10.03
CA ALA A 104 22.40 21.00 10.03
C ALA A 104 22.82 22.43 9.63
N ALA A 105 22.23 22.98 8.58
CA ALA A 105 22.49 24.34 8.11
C ALA A 105 22.11 25.40 9.16
N ASN A 106 20.90 25.29 9.75
CA ASN A 106 20.42 26.20 10.79
C ASN A 106 21.26 26.09 12.06
N GLY A 107 21.65 24.88 12.47
CA GLY A 107 22.56 24.66 13.60
C GLY A 107 23.94 25.29 13.37
N ALA A 108 24.50 25.15 12.16
CA ALA A 108 25.76 25.79 11.80
C ALA A 108 25.67 27.32 11.76
N ALA A 109 24.60 27.86 11.18
CA ALA A 109 24.33 29.30 11.13
C ALA A 109 24.18 29.89 12.54
N LYS A 110 23.39 29.25 13.40
CA LYS A 110 23.24 29.64 14.81
C LYS A 110 24.59 29.73 15.52
N LYS A 111 25.44 28.70 15.40
CA LYS A 111 26.77 28.65 16.02
C LYS A 111 27.72 29.73 15.49
N LEU A 112 27.64 30.07 14.20
CA LEU A 112 28.39 31.19 13.63
C LEU A 112 27.96 32.51 14.24
N ILE A 113 26.66 32.76 14.32
CA ILE A 113 26.11 34.02 14.85
C ILE A 113 26.46 34.14 16.34
N GLU A 114 26.36 33.07 17.13
CA GLU A 114 26.81 33.03 18.52
C GLU A 114 28.31 33.39 18.66
N THR A 115 29.15 32.82 17.79
CA THR A 115 30.59 33.11 17.79
C THR A 115 30.87 34.56 17.44
N ALA A 116 30.17 35.11 16.44
CA ALA A 116 30.28 36.51 16.03
C ALA A 116 29.79 37.46 17.14
N ALA A 117 28.65 37.18 17.74
CA ALA A 117 28.08 37.95 18.85
C ALA A 117 29.03 37.97 20.05
N ASN A 118 29.62 36.83 20.42
CA ASN A 118 30.59 36.75 21.50
C ASN A 118 31.88 37.54 21.19
N ARG A 119 32.37 37.51 19.95
CA ARG A 119 33.53 38.33 19.53
C ARG A 119 33.24 39.83 19.61
N LEU A 120 32.06 40.27 19.16
CA LEU A 120 31.64 41.67 19.25
C LEU A 120 31.45 42.12 20.71
N ALA A 121 30.92 41.25 21.57
CA ALA A 121 30.77 41.52 23.00
C ALA A 121 32.10 41.89 23.68
N LYS A 122 33.24 41.30 23.25
CA LYS A 122 34.57 41.66 23.77
C LYS A 122 34.88 43.16 23.72
N PHE A 123 34.42 43.84 22.68
CA PHE A 123 34.73 45.25 22.42
C PHE A 123 33.58 46.20 22.80
N TYR A 124 32.34 45.75 22.62
CA TYR A 124 31.17 46.61 22.74
C TYR A 124 30.27 46.29 23.96
N ALA A 125 30.44 45.13 24.58
CA ALA A 125 29.67 44.71 25.76
C ALA A 125 30.50 43.74 26.65
N PRO A 126 31.60 44.21 27.27
CA PRO A 126 32.61 43.33 27.88
C PRO A 126 32.08 42.45 29.02
N GLY A 127 30.98 42.83 29.68
CA GLY A 127 30.32 42.00 30.69
C GLY A 127 29.60 40.76 30.14
N LEU A 128 29.31 40.72 28.82
CA LEU A 128 28.69 39.59 28.14
C LEU A 128 29.70 38.68 27.43
N TYR A 129 30.98 39.06 27.39
CA TYR A 129 32.03 38.30 26.72
C TYR A 129 32.34 37.01 27.49
N LYS A 130 32.23 35.87 26.80
CA LYS A 130 32.68 34.57 27.30
C LYS A 130 34.03 34.23 26.67
N ALA A 131 35.07 34.20 27.49
CA ALA A 131 36.39 33.80 27.03
C ALA A 131 36.35 32.35 26.51
N PRO A 132 36.94 32.06 25.34
CA PRO A 132 37.06 30.68 24.89
C PRO A 132 37.82 29.86 25.93
N PRO A 133 37.44 28.59 26.14
CA PRO A 133 38.16 27.71 27.04
C PRO A 133 39.65 27.71 26.66
N LYS A 134 40.52 27.84 27.67
CA LYS A 134 41.96 27.80 27.44
C LYS A 134 42.29 26.45 26.81
N ARG A 135 42.96 26.49 25.67
CA ARG A 135 43.44 25.27 25.00
C ARG A 135 44.38 24.56 25.97
N GLU A 136 44.04 23.34 26.37
CA GLU A 136 44.99 22.49 27.09
C GLU A 136 46.06 22.08 26.09
N LEU A 137 47.29 22.57 26.29
CA LEU A 137 48.44 22.15 25.49
C LEU A 137 48.69 20.66 25.76
N SER A 138 49.02 19.88 24.73
CA SER A 138 49.46 18.49 24.92
C SER A 138 50.69 18.46 25.84
N ALA A 139 50.99 17.30 26.43
CA ALA A 139 52.18 17.16 27.27
C ALA A 139 53.46 17.57 26.52
N GLU A 140 53.56 17.28 25.21
CA GLU A 140 54.69 17.69 24.39
C GLU A 140 54.75 19.21 24.18
N ASP A 141 53.61 19.84 23.85
CA ASP A 141 53.54 21.29 23.64
C ASP A 141 53.81 22.09 24.93
N ARG A 142 53.42 21.56 26.10
CA ARG A 142 53.77 22.14 27.41
C ARG A 142 55.27 22.10 27.66
N ILE A 143 55.93 21.00 27.29
CA ILE A 143 57.38 20.83 27.45
C ILE A 143 58.11 21.83 26.55
N THR A 144 57.71 21.96 25.28
CA THR A 144 58.32 22.92 24.33
C THR A 144 58.21 24.37 24.79
N VAL A 145 57.06 24.78 25.33
CA VAL A 145 56.87 26.15 25.86
C VAL A 145 57.66 26.38 27.15
N ASN A 146 57.75 25.39 28.05
CA ASN A 146 58.53 25.50 29.29
C ASN A 146 60.06 25.52 29.06
N LEU A 147 60.54 24.92 27.95
CA LEU A 147 61.94 24.97 27.54
C LEU A 147 62.29 26.21 26.69
N GLY A 148 61.42 27.22 26.63
CA GLY A 148 61.68 28.49 25.93
C GLY A 148 61.46 28.43 24.42
N GLY A 149 60.84 27.38 23.89
CA GLY A 149 60.35 27.31 22.52
C GLY A 149 59.09 28.16 22.33
N ALA A 150 58.91 28.73 21.14
CA ALA A 150 57.68 29.44 20.81
C ALA A 150 56.49 28.47 20.84
N ALA A 151 55.40 28.84 21.50
CA ALA A 151 54.16 28.08 21.45
C ALA A 151 53.74 27.88 19.99
N PRO A 152 53.20 26.69 19.61
CA PRO A 152 52.72 26.47 18.26
C PRO A 152 51.75 27.60 17.87
N PRO A 153 51.88 28.19 16.67
CA PRO A 153 51.06 29.31 16.26
C PRO A 153 49.58 28.95 16.43
N THR A 154 48.81 29.85 17.03
CA THR A 154 47.37 29.66 17.15
C THR A 154 46.83 29.50 15.73
N PRO A 155 46.23 28.36 15.34
CA PRO A 155 45.58 28.30 14.05
C PRO A 155 44.57 29.44 14.03
N ALA A 156 44.64 30.30 13.00
CA ALA A 156 43.60 31.28 12.75
C ALA A 156 42.25 30.57 12.89
N PRO A 157 41.22 31.18 13.50
CA PRO A 157 39.97 30.49 13.78
C PRO A 157 39.34 30.05 12.45
N GLY A 158 39.71 28.85 12.03
CA GLY A 158 39.60 28.34 10.70
C GLY A 158 38.48 27.34 10.69
N GLY A 159 37.37 27.76 10.09
CA GLY A 159 36.21 26.93 9.84
C GLY A 159 35.43 26.54 11.10
N ILE A 160 34.12 26.48 10.96
CA ILE A 160 33.30 25.72 11.90
C ILE A 160 33.68 24.26 11.68
N ALA A 161 34.23 23.60 12.71
CA ALA A 161 34.52 22.18 12.66
C ALA A 161 33.26 21.42 12.19
N GLY A 162 33.41 20.63 11.11
CA GLY A 162 32.34 19.81 10.53
C GLY A 162 31.61 20.37 9.31
N THR A 163 31.92 21.59 8.83
CA THR A 163 31.12 22.24 7.75
C THR A 163 31.88 22.50 6.43
N GLY A 164 33.20 22.36 6.38
CA GLY A 164 33.99 22.62 5.16
C GLY A 164 34.02 24.10 4.70
N ILE A 165 33.36 25.03 5.38
CA ILE A 165 33.33 26.45 4.98
C ILE A 165 34.62 27.14 5.42
N ALA A 166 35.52 27.40 4.46
CA ALA A 166 36.69 28.25 4.62
C ALA A 166 36.28 29.74 4.49
N VAL A 167 36.04 30.40 5.62
CA VAL A 167 35.94 31.87 5.64
C VAL A 167 37.36 32.41 5.40
N LEU A 168 37.54 33.15 4.28
CA LEU A 168 38.71 33.97 3.91
C LEU A 168 39.92 33.33 3.18
N ALA A 169 39.69 32.50 2.15
CA ALA A 169 40.77 32.03 1.27
C ALA A 169 40.75 32.68 -0.14
N GLN A 170 40.65 34.00 -0.26
CA GLN A 170 40.90 34.68 -1.55
C GLN A 170 41.12 36.19 -1.40
N VAL A 171 42.29 36.62 -0.90
CA VAL A 171 43.08 37.77 -1.42
C VAL A 171 44.50 37.62 -0.87
N SER A 172 45.33 36.80 -1.51
CA SER A 172 46.78 36.74 -1.27
C SER A 172 47.50 36.84 -2.61
N VAL A 173 47.50 38.04 -3.18
CA VAL A 173 48.41 38.41 -4.28
C VAL A 173 49.01 39.76 -3.96
N HIS A 174 50.06 39.75 -3.12
CA HIS A 174 51.26 40.61 -3.17
C HIS A 174 52.02 40.47 -1.84
N ARG A 175 52.82 39.42 -1.75
CA ARG A 175 53.92 39.32 -0.78
C ARG A 175 55.21 39.38 -1.57
N GLN A 176 55.82 40.55 -1.69
CA GLN A 176 57.25 40.67 -1.96
C GLN A 176 57.78 42.02 -1.46
N GLN A 177 58.95 41.92 -0.83
CA GLN A 177 59.84 42.96 -0.28
C GLN A 177 59.62 43.37 1.19
N ARG A 178 60.72 43.17 1.94
CA ARG A 178 60.94 43.49 3.35
C ARG A 178 61.31 44.98 3.45
N GLU A 179 60.63 45.69 4.33
CA GLU A 179 61.18 46.73 5.20
C GLU A 179 60.19 46.91 6.36
N ALA A 180 60.68 46.98 7.59
CA ALA A 180 59.81 47.14 8.77
C ALA A 180 59.18 48.54 8.73
N PRO A 181 57.84 48.68 8.78
CA PRO A 181 57.22 50.00 8.85
C PRO A 181 57.60 50.67 10.18
N PRO A 182 57.89 51.98 10.19
CA PRO A 182 58.11 52.74 11.43
C PRO A 182 56.88 52.64 12.36
N PRO A 183 57.05 52.83 13.69
CA PRO A 183 55.93 52.77 14.63
C PRO A 183 54.82 53.73 14.18
N PRO A 184 53.55 53.31 14.24
CA PRO A 184 52.44 54.10 13.71
C PRO A 184 52.41 55.47 14.40
N PRO A 185 52.35 56.58 13.64
CA PRO A 185 52.19 57.90 14.22
C PRO A 185 50.85 57.98 14.96
N GLU A 186 50.85 58.61 16.14
CA GLU A 186 49.65 58.92 16.89
C GLU A 186 48.68 59.70 16.00
N THR A 187 47.62 59.03 15.55
CA THR A 187 46.59 59.64 14.73
C THR A 187 45.21 59.33 15.30
N PHE A 188 44.55 60.42 15.67
CA PHE A 188 43.13 60.62 15.98
C PHE A 188 42.51 59.67 17.01
N GLY A 189 42.56 60.12 18.27
CA GLY A 189 41.42 60.18 19.18
C GLY A 189 40.70 58.87 19.48
N ALA A 190 40.70 58.47 20.75
CA ALA A 190 39.86 57.43 21.31
C ALA A 190 38.53 57.31 20.54
N TYR A 191 38.35 56.16 19.87
CA TYR A 191 37.10 55.82 19.20
C TYR A 191 35.97 56.11 20.19
N ALA A 192 35.22 57.18 19.91
CA ALA A 192 34.22 57.66 20.84
C ALA A 192 33.28 56.49 21.11
N LYS A 193 33.11 56.13 22.39
CA LYS A 193 32.15 55.13 22.84
C LYS A 193 30.74 55.60 22.44
N LYS A 194 30.34 55.32 21.20
CA LYS A 194 28.93 55.26 20.78
C LYS A 194 28.37 53.95 21.32
N SER A 195 28.32 53.86 22.65
CA SER A 195 27.88 52.68 23.41
C SER A 195 26.43 52.29 23.12
N GLN A 196 25.64 53.22 22.56
CA GLN A 196 24.20 53.07 22.38
C GLN A 196 23.80 52.54 20.98
N GLU A 197 24.59 52.81 19.92
CA GLU A 197 24.31 52.32 18.56
C GLU A 197 24.85 50.89 18.32
N ASN A 198 26.01 50.53 18.88
CA ASN A 198 26.62 49.21 18.66
C ASN A 198 25.95 48.08 19.46
N SER A 199 25.18 48.41 20.50
CA SER A 199 24.31 47.45 21.19
C SER A 199 23.18 46.94 20.28
N GLY A 200 22.77 47.72 19.28
CA GLY A 200 21.69 47.35 18.36
C GLY A 200 22.05 46.15 17.47
N VAL A 201 23.30 46.06 17.01
CA VAL A 201 23.75 44.95 16.15
C VAL A 201 23.84 43.63 16.92
N ILE A 202 24.32 43.65 18.17
CA ILE A 202 24.33 42.45 19.03
C ILE A 202 22.90 41.99 19.35
N ALA A 203 21.99 42.95 19.59
CA ALA A 203 20.57 42.65 19.77
C ALA A 203 19.95 42.03 18.51
N MET A 204 20.26 42.56 17.32
CA MET A 204 19.82 41.99 16.04
C MET A 204 20.37 40.57 15.83
N MET A 205 21.63 40.29 16.16
CA MET A 205 22.20 38.94 16.11
C MET A 205 21.51 37.97 17.08
N THR A 206 21.12 38.46 18.27
CA THR A 206 20.38 37.67 19.26
C THR A 206 18.96 37.37 18.78
N LEU A 207 18.30 38.32 18.10
CA LEU A 207 17.02 38.08 17.44
C LEU A 207 17.15 37.02 16.34
N LEU A 208 18.17 37.10 15.47
CA LEU A 208 18.42 36.10 14.44
C LEU A 208 18.69 34.70 15.02
N ILE A 209 19.41 34.59 16.13
CA ILE A 209 19.58 33.30 16.83
C ILE A 209 18.22 32.76 17.30
N LYS A 210 17.39 33.62 17.89
CA LYS A 210 16.07 33.24 18.37
C LYS A 210 15.13 32.84 17.23
N ASP A 211 15.22 33.53 16.09
CA ASP A 211 14.45 33.19 14.90
C ASP A 211 14.88 31.83 14.34
N LEU A 212 16.19 31.56 14.26
CA LEU A 212 16.71 30.23 13.89
C LEU A 212 16.31 29.13 14.88
N GLU A 213 16.33 29.40 16.19
CA GLU A 213 15.86 28.45 17.21
C GLU A 213 14.37 28.14 17.03
N LYS A 214 13.58 29.16 16.69
CA LYS A 214 12.15 28.98 16.42
C LYS A 214 11.94 28.15 15.15
N GLU A 215 12.63 28.46 14.05
CA GLU A 215 12.57 27.69 12.80
C GLU A 215 12.98 26.22 13.02
N MET A 216 14.05 25.97 13.76
CA MET A 216 14.48 24.60 14.11
C MET A 216 13.42 23.87 14.94
N THR A 217 12.78 24.54 15.88
CA THR A 217 11.71 23.95 16.70
C THR A 217 10.47 23.63 15.86
N GLU A 218 10.07 24.55 14.98
CA GLU A 218 8.95 24.34 14.06
C GLU A 218 9.23 23.18 13.11
N ALA A 219 10.44 23.11 12.54
CA ALA A 219 10.88 22.00 11.71
C ALA A 219 10.87 20.66 12.46
N GLU A 220 11.33 20.61 13.71
CA GLU A 220 11.32 19.40 14.54
C GLU A 220 9.88 18.93 14.81
N THR A 221 8.96 19.86 15.10
CA THR A 221 7.54 19.50 15.29
C THR A 221 6.92 18.99 14.00
N ALA A 222 7.17 19.65 12.86
CA ALA A 222 6.64 19.24 11.57
C ALA A 222 7.17 17.85 11.16
N GLU A 223 8.46 17.61 11.36
CA GLU A 223 9.09 16.32 11.09
C GLU A 223 8.52 15.20 11.97
N ARG A 224 8.32 15.47 13.27
CA ARG A 224 7.73 14.49 14.19
C ARG A 224 6.31 14.14 13.78
N ASP A 225 5.51 15.13 13.41
CA ASP A 225 4.12 14.91 13.01
C ASP A 225 4.06 14.16 11.66
N ALA A 226 4.91 14.52 10.69
CA ALA A 226 5.05 13.79 9.42
C ALA A 226 5.50 12.33 9.61
N GLN A 227 6.43 12.09 10.55
CA GLN A 227 6.87 10.74 10.91
C GLN A 227 5.73 9.92 11.54
N ALA A 228 4.94 10.53 12.43
CA ALA A 228 3.79 9.87 13.06
C ALA A 228 2.71 9.51 12.03
N ASP A 229 2.40 10.40 11.10
CA ASP A 229 1.44 10.15 10.02
C ASP A 229 1.92 9.02 9.09
N TYR A 230 3.22 8.98 8.77
CA TYR A 230 3.81 7.89 7.99
C TYR A 230 3.72 6.55 8.72
N GLU A 231 4.05 6.50 10.02
CA GLU A 231 3.95 5.27 10.81
C GLU A 231 2.50 4.78 10.94
N ALA A 232 1.55 5.68 11.12
CA ALA A 232 0.13 5.37 11.12
C ALA A 232 -0.31 4.81 9.75
N LEU A 233 0.06 5.47 8.66
CA LEU A 233 -0.22 5.00 7.30
C LEU A 233 0.36 3.60 7.05
N MET A 234 1.60 3.35 7.46
CA MET A 234 2.24 2.04 7.29
C MET A 234 1.54 0.95 8.10
N ARG A 235 1.13 1.25 9.33
CA ARG A 235 0.40 0.30 10.18
C ARG A 235 -0.97 -0.04 9.59
N ASP A 236 -1.74 0.98 9.23
CA ASP A 236 -3.11 0.82 8.72
C ASP A 236 -3.08 0.16 7.34
N SER A 237 -2.08 0.46 6.50
CA SER A 237 -1.86 -0.22 5.22
C SER A 237 -1.48 -1.69 5.41
N ALA A 238 -0.63 -2.00 6.38
CA ALA A 238 -0.29 -3.39 6.68
C ALA A 238 -1.53 -4.18 7.13
N GLU A 239 -2.31 -3.64 8.06
CA GLU A 239 -3.56 -4.25 8.53
C GLU A 239 -4.54 -4.45 7.37
N LYS A 240 -4.81 -3.40 6.60
CA LYS A 240 -5.68 -3.47 5.42
C LYS A 240 -5.22 -4.53 4.43
N ARG A 241 -3.92 -4.59 4.12
CA ARG A 241 -3.36 -5.60 3.21
C ARG A 241 -3.58 -7.02 3.74
N THR A 242 -3.48 -7.25 5.05
CA THR A 242 -3.77 -8.58 5.62
C THR A 242 -5.24 -8.95 5.51
N VAL A 243 -6.14 -8.01 5.77
CA VAL A 243 -7.60 -8.21 5.67
C VAL A 243 -8.01 -8.47 4.23
N ASP A 244 -7.55 -7.64 3.29
CA ASP A 244 -7.86 -7.77 1.87
C ASP A 244 -7.30 -9.08 1.30
N SER A 245 -6.07 -9.47 1.70
CA SER A 245 -5.49 -10.76 1.28
C SER A 245 -6.29 -11.95 1.78
N LYS A 246 -6.78 -11.91 3.03
CA LYS A 246 -7.64 -12.95 3.56
C LYS A 246 -8.99 -12.99 2.84
N SER A 247 -9.58 -11.83 2.58
CA SER A 247 -10.83 -11.75 1.84
C SER A 247 -10.69 -12.28 0.41
N LEU A 248 -9.55 -12.05 -0.25
CA LEU A 248 -9.25 -12.62 -1.55
C LEU A 248 -9.24 -14.15 -1.48
N THR A 249 -8.49 -14.74 -0.55
CA THR A 249 -8.43 -16.21 -0.42
C THR A 249 -9.80 -16.82 -0.10
N ASP A 250 -10.59 -16.18 0.76
CA ASP A 250 -11.92 -16.67 1.14
C ASP A 250 -12.89 -16.60 -0.06
N LYS A 251 -12.84 -15.51 -0.84
CA LYS A 251 -13.68 -15.36 -2.05
C LYS A 251 -13.26 -16.26 -3.19
N GLU A 252 -11.96 -16.47 -3.39
CA GLU A 252 -11.44 -17.45 -4.37
C GLU A 252 -11.89 -18.86 -4.03
N ALA A 253 -11.82 -19.25 -2.75
CA ALA A 253 -12.31 -20.55 -2.29
C ALA A 253 -13.84 -20.69 -2.49
N ALA A 254 -14.61 -19.65 -2.17
CA ALA A 254 -16.05 -19.63 -2.41
C ALA A 254 -16.38 -19.75 -3.91
N LYS A 255 -15.65 -19.03 -4.76
CA LYS A 255 -15.80 -19.10 -6.22
C LYS A 255 -15.52 -20.51 -6.73
N ALA A 256 -14.43 -21.14 -6.29
CA ALA A 256 -14.09 -22.51 -6.68
C ALA A 256 -15.17 -23.52 -6.26
N SER A 257 -15.78 -23.34 -5.06
CA SER A 257 -16.93 -24.16 -4.64
C SER A 257 -18.12 -23.98 -5.58
N MET A 258 -18.48 -22.74 -5.92
CA MET A 258 -19.59 -22.45 -6.82
C MET A 258 -19.33 -22.97 -8.24
N GLU A 259 -18.09 -22.94 -8.72
CA GLU A 259 -17.70 -23.53 -10.01
C GLU A 259 -17.88 -25.06 -10.01
N SER A 260 -17.57 -25.73 -8.90
CA SER A 260 -17.82 -27.17 -8.73
C SER A 260 -19.32 -27.48 -8.69
N ASP A 261 -20.12 -26.66 -7.99
CA ASP A 261 -21.58 -26.83 -7.95
C ASP A 261 -22.19 -26.60 -9.34
N LEU A 262 -21.72 -25.58 -10.07
CA LEU A 262 -22.13 -25.31 -11.45
C LEU A 262 -21.87 -26.51 -12.37
N GLU A 263 -20.70 -27.13 -12.27
CA GLU A 263 -20.37 -28.34 -13.04
C GLU A 263 -21.33 -29.47 -12.69
N SER A 264 -21.53 -29.75 -11.40
CA SER A 264 -22.45 -30.80 -10.94
C SER A 264 -23.89 -30.57 -11.39
N HIS A 265 -24.41 -29.35 -11.28
CA HIS A 265 -25.75 -29.02 -11.75
C HIS A 265 -25.89 -29.12 -13.27
N THR A 266 -24.85 -28.74 -14.02
CA THR A 266 -24.82 -28.85 -15.48
C THR A 266 -24.85 -30.31 -15.92
N GLU A 267 -24.04 -31.16 -15.29
CA GLU A 267 -24.04 -32.61 -15.54
C GLU A 267 -25.37 -33.25 -15.16
N GLY A 268 -25.90 -32.89 -13.99
CA GLY A 268 -27.21 -33.35 -13.52
C GLY A 268 -28.32 -32.99 -14.50
N LYS A 269 -28.35 -31.74 -14.96
CA LYS A 269 -29.34 -31.26 -15.96
C LYS A 269 -29.24 -32.07 -17.24
N ALA A 270 -28.02 -32.34 -17.72
CA ALA A 270 -27.80 -33.14 -18.92
C ALA A 270 -28.29 -34.59 -18.75
N SER A 271 -28.01 -35.22 -17.59
CA SER A 271 -28.48 -36.57 -17.28
C SER A 271 -30.01 -36.65 -17.23
N VAL A 272 -30.64 -35.78 -16.44
CA VAL A 272 -32.11 -35.74 -16.30
C VAL A 272 -32.78 -35.41 -17.63
N SER A 273 -32.21 -34.52 -18.43
CA SER A 273 -32.71 -34.22 -19.77
C SER A 273 -32.62 -35.43 -20.71
N ASN A 274 -31.59 -36.26 -20.60
CA ASN A 274 -31.47 -37.50 -21.38
C ASN A 274 -32.51 -38.53 -20.96
N GLU A 275 -32.76 -38.67 -19.66
CA GLU A 275 -33.83 -39.54 -19.13
C GLU A 275 -35.20 -39.07 -19.59
N LEU A 276 -35.49 -37.77 -19.51
CA LEU A 276 -36.72 -37.17 -20.01
C LEU A 276 -36.94 -37.47 -21.50
N MET A 277 -35.90 -37.35 -22.32
CA MET A 277 -35.96 -37.71 -23.74
C MET A 277 -36.23 -39.20 -23.97
N ALA A 278 -35.67 -40.08 -23.13
CA ALA A 278 -35.95 -41.51 -23.20
C ALA A 278 -37.40 -41.82 -22.82
N THR A 279 -37.91 -41.22 -21.74
CA THR A 279 -39.32 -41.34 -21.31
C THR A 279 -40.28 -40.87 -22.38
N LEU A 280 -39.99 -39.72 -23.01
CA LEU A 280 -40.78 -39.21 -24.14
C LEU A 280 -40.82 -40.18 -25.34
N LYS A 281 -39.70 -40.83 -25.66
CA LYS A 281 -39.65 -41.86 -26.72
C LYS A 281 -40.45 -43.11 -26.34
N TYR A 282 -40.41 -43.51 -25.07
CA TYR A 282 -41.18 -44.65 -24.60
C TYR A 282 -42.69 -44.38 -24.66
N ILE A 283 -43.14 -43.20 -24.21
CA ILE A 283 -44.54 -42.75 -24.38
C ILE A 283 -44.96 -42.81 -25.86
N GLN A 284 -44.11 -42.32 -26.78
CA GLN A 284 -44.39 -42.41 -28.22
C GLN A 284 -44.49 -43.84 -28.74
N SER A 285 -43.83 -44.82 -28.12
CA SER A 285 -43.89 -46.23 -28.52
C SER A 285 -45.12 -46.97 -27.98
N LEU A 286 -45.82 -46.39 -26.99
CA LEU A 286 -47.07 -46.91 -26.43
C LEU A 286 -48.31 -46.45 -27.23
N HIS A 287 -48.19 -45.38 -28.01
CA HIS A 287 -49.19 -44.92 -28.98
C HIS A 287 -49.06 -45.62 -30.34
#